data_AF-A0A945BNF5-F1
#
_entry.id   AF-A0A945BNF5-F1
#
_cell.length_a   1.000
_cell.length_b   1.000
_cell.length_c   1.000
_cell.angle_alpha   90.00
_cell.angle_beta   90.00
_cell.angle_gamma   90.00
#
_symmetry.space_group_name_H-M   'P 1'
#
loop_
_entity.id
_entity.type
_entity.pdbx_description
1 polymer ?
#
loop_
_entity_poly.entity_id
_entity_poly.type
_entity_poly.pdbx_seq_one_letter_code
_entity_poly.pdbx_strand_id
1 'polypeptide(L)'
;MIERYNRPNLLTAFCVFILASASPVLHAVDFAHDVIPLLREYCAECHTGDKKKGGLAMNTRAELLAGGESGPVAIPGKAGKSLMIELLESGDDTEWMPPKGSRLPAKDIATLKKWIDEGLSWEVGVTLGKSSWEPPLKPRVVMLPSAQHSRSHPVDRILDADLAKRGKSPPQATSDSGFLRRATLDTIGLLPSPKELDAFLADSNPDKRTKVIGKLLANDVGYADHWLTAWNDLLRNDYTGTGFITGGRKQITNWLYSALRENLPYDQFVRELISPTGESTGFINGIKWRGDVNASQTRNIQFAQNVSQVFLGINMKCASCHDSFIDRWKLSEAYNLAAIYAETPLELNRCDKPTGEMATPKWIFPELGDVDPDAPKTERLKQLAGLMTHPENGRFTRTVVNRLWEKLMGRGIVHPVDAMHTQPWNEDLLDYLAVQFAEDGYDLRKFIAFVMTSKAYQSQSVILKEQPGEDYVYAGPIAKRMTAEQLLDSVWQITGANPANPEAKVDRARKPEPVAENTKAVELQPFVVSAKWIWHQGATGKKSHLRKTFESSAKPAAARLMATC
;
A
#
# COMPACT_ATOMS: atom_id res chain seq x y z
N MET A 1 62.09 -40.22 16.35
CA MET A 1 62.82 -41.39 15.83
C MET A 1 62.47 -41.50 14.35
N ILE A 2 63.46 -41.27 13.46
CA ILE A 2 63.56 -41.67 12.04
C ILE A 2 62.53 -41.02 11.07
N GLU A 3 62.87 -39.91 10.40
CA GLU A 3 63.63 -39.75 9.13
C GLU A 3 62.81 -39.88 7.83
N ARG A 4 62.93 -38.80 7.03
CA ARG A 4 62.99 -38.70 5.55
C ARG A 4 61.76 -39.06 4.71
N TYR A 5 61.36 -38.14 3.84
CA TYR A 5 61.52 -38.21 2.36
C TYR A 5 60.99 -36.89 1.77
N ASN A 6 61.87 -35.94 1.42
CA ASN A 6 62.49 -35.69 0.11
C ASN A 6 61.51 -35.23 -0.99
N ARG A 7 61.79 -34.03 -1.54
CA ARG A 7 61.04 -33.33 -2.60
C ARG A 7 61.08 -34.09 -3.93
N PRO A 8 60.18 -33.75 -4.86
CA PRO A 8 60.70 -33.24 -6.13
C PRO A 8 59.98 -32.00 -6.70
N ASN A 9 60.83 -31.11 -7.20
CA ASN A 9 60.76 -30.31 -8.42
C ASN A 9 59.58 -29.35 -8.72
N LEU A 10 60.00 -28.10 -8.92
CA LEU A 10 59.28 -26.98 -9.47
C LEU A 10 58.66 -27.32 -10.84
N LEU A 11 57.37 -27.03 -10.99
CA LEU A 11 56.76 -26.68 -12.26
C LEU A 11 56.25 -25.24 -12.12
N THR A 12 56.93 -24.35 -12.83
CA THR A 12 56.63 -22.94 -13.01
C THR A 12 55.27 -22.79 -13.68
N ALA A 13 54.22 -22.51 -12.91
CA ALA A 13 52.94 -22.05 -13.44
C ALA A 13 52.93 -20.52 -13.42
N PHE A 14 53.04 -19.91 -14.60
CA PHE A 14 52.83 -18.49 -14.82
C PHE A 14 51.36 -18.16 -14.51
N CYS A 15 51.08 -17.62 -13.33
CA CYS A 15 49.79 -16.99 -13.04
C CYS A 15 49.74 -15.64 -13.77
N VAL A 16 48.99 -15.60 -14.87
CA VAL A 16 48.53 -14.34 -15.47
C VAL A 16 47.56 -13.69 -14.48
N PHE A 17 48.02 -12.63 -13.80
CA PHE A 17 47.14 -11.72 -13.07
C PHE A 17 46.29 -10.97 -14.10
N ILE A 18 45.05 -11.41 -14.30
CA ILE A 18 44.03 -10.57 -14.93
C ILE A 18 43.67 -9.51 -13.88
N LEU A 19 44.25 -8.32 -14.02
CA LEU A 19 43.76 -7.10 -13.38
C LEU A 19 42.34 -6.86 -13.91
N ALA A 20 41.34 -7.35 -13.19
CA ALA A 20 39.98 -6.88 -13.34
C ALA A 20 39.95 -5.42 -12.85
N SER A 21 40.06 -4.48 -13.78
CA SER A 21 39.73 -3.08 -13.54
C SER A 21 38.28 -3.03 -13.09
N ALA A 22 38.07 -2.82 -11.79
CA ALA A 22 36.78 -2.47 -11.24
C ALA A 22 36.38 -1.12 -11.84
N SER A 23 35.52 -1.16 -12.86
CA SER A 23 34.82 0.05 -13.30
C SER A 23 34.08 0.62 -12.08
N PRO A 24 34.23 1.91 -11.77
CA PRO A 24 33.44 2.51 -10.71
C PRO A 24 31.97 2.32 -11.08
N VAL A 25 31.21 1.66 -10.21
CA VAL A 25 29.75 1.65 -10.31
C VAL A 25 29.33 3.11 -10.11
N LEU A 26 29.04 3.79 -11.22
CA LEU A 26 28.39 5.09 -11.20
C LEU A 26 27.13 4.95 -10.37
N HIS A 27 27.14 5.49 -9.15
CA HIS A 27 25.95 5.53 -8.30
C HIS A 27 24.88 6.34 -9.02
N ALA A 28 23.67 5.80 -9.16
CA ALA A 28 22.52 6.56 -9.63
C ALA A 28 22.28 7.74 -8.69
N VAL A 29 21.74 8.85 -9.21
CA VAL A 29 21.41 10.02 -8.39
C VAL A 29 20.27 9.65 -7.44
N ASP A 30 20.48 9.89 -6.14
CA ASP A 30 19.44 9.74 -5.14
C ASP A 30 18.58 11.00 -5.12
N PHE A 31 17.34 10.90 -5.60
CA PHE A 31 16.44 12.06 -5.66
C PHE A 31 16.25 12.72 -4.28
N ALA A 32 16.08 11.94 -3.22
CA ALA A 32 15.80 12.47 -1.89
C ALA A 32 16.99 13.19 -1.26
N HIS A 33 18.19 12.64 -1.42
CA HIS A 33 19.39 13.15 -0.77
C HIS A 33 20.20 14.12 -1.64
N ASP A 34 20.23 13.92 -2.95
CA ASP A 34 21.06 14.71 -3.86
C ASP A 34 20.27 15.82 -4.57
N VAL A 35 18.99 15.62 -4.88
CA VAL A 35 18.20 16.53 -5.74
C VAL A 35 17.27 17.42 -4.93
N ILE A 36 16.46 16.86 -4.01
CA ILE A 36 15.51 17.64 -3.20
C ILE A 36 16.17 18.84 -2.50
N PRO A 37 17.36 18.71 -1.85
CA PRO A 37 17.99 19.86 -1.21
C PRO A 37 18.30 20.98 -2.20
N LEU A 38 18.74 20.65 -3.41
CA LEU A 38 19.02 21.63 -4.46
C LEU A 38 17.75 22.34 -4.94
N LEU A 39 16.69 21.57 -5.22
CA LEU A 39 15.43 22.15 -5.68
C LEU A 39 14.77 23.02 -4.59
N ARG A 40 14.89 22.63 -3.31
CA ARG A 40 14.38 23.43 -2.19
C ARG A 40 15.14 24.73 -1.98
N GLU A 41 16.46 24.65 -2.01
CA GLU A 41 17.32 25.82 -1.76
C GLU A 41 17.22 26.84 -2.90
N TYR A 42 17.28 26.38 -4.15
CA TYR A 42 17.46 27.28 -5.29
C TYR A 42 16.19 27.52 -6.11
N CYS A 43 15.17 26.66 -6.05
CA CYS A 43 14.01 26.75 -6.96
C CYS A 43 12.67 26.97 -6.24
N ALA A 44 12.48 26.37 -5.05
CA ALA A 44 11.17 26.28 -4.41
C ALA A 44 10.55 27.65 -4.07
N GLU A 45 11.36 28.66 -3.72
CA GLU A 45 10.82 29.97 -3.35
C GLU A 45 9.93 30.61 -4.43
N CYS A 46 10.21 30.34 -5.71
CA CYS A 46 9.54 30.97 -6.86
C CYS A 46 8.65 30.02 -7.67
N HIS A 47 8.89 28.70 -7.59
CA HIS A 47 8.26 27.70 -8.46
C HIS A 47 7.44 26.64 -7.71
N THR A 48 7.26 26.76 -6.38
CA THR A 48 6.43 25.83 -5.59
C THR A 48 5.37 26.54 -4.75
N GLY A 49 4.46 25.75 -4.18
CA GLY A 49 3.20 26.21 -3.61
C GLY A 49 2.32 26.87 -4.69
N ASP A 50 1.74 28.01 -4.34
CA ASP A 50 0.88 28.80 -5.24
C ASP A 50 1.67 29.68 -6.21
N LYS A 51 3.01 29.70 -6.12
CA LYS A 51 3.89 30.56 -6.94
C LYS A 51 4.31 29.84 -8.22
N LYS A 52 4.14 30.51 -9.37
CA LYS A 52 4.44 29.98 -10.71
C LYS A 52 5.17 31.00 -11.58
N LYS A 53 6.37 31.44 -11.19
CA LYS A 53 7.13 32.39 -12.01
C LYS A 53 7.45 31.80 -13.39
N GLY A 54 7.28 32.59 -14.44
CA GLY A 54 7.41 32.13 -15.84
C GLY A 54 6.42 31.02 -16.21
N GLY A 55 5.29 30.93 -15.50
CA GLY A 55 4.29 29.86 -15.62
C GLY A 55 4.74 28.49 -15.14
N LEU A 56 5.99 28.34 -14.67
CA LEU A 56 6.54 27.06 -14.22
C LEU A 56 6.10 26.74 -12.79
N ALA A 57 5.44 25.60 -12.64
CA ALA A 57 5.18 24.96 -11.35
C ALA A 57 6.06 23.72 -11.20
N MET A 58 6.53 23.48 -9.98
CA MET A 58 7.51 22.43 -9.69
C MET A 58 7.16 21.68 -8.40
N ASN A 59 5.88 21.66 -8.00
CA ASN A 59 5.45 20.91 -6.83
C ASN A 59 5.60 19.41 -7.07
N THR A 60 5.20 18.93 -8.25
CA THR A 60 5.29 17.52 -8.63
C THR A 60 6.14 17.32 -9.89
N ARG A 61 6.47 16.06 -10.18
CA ARG A 61 7.15 15.69 -11.43
C ARG A 61 6.31 16.07 -12.65
N ALA A 62 5.00 15.81 -12.62
CA ALA A 62 4.11 16.14 -13.72
C ALA A 62 4.06 17.65 -13.99
N GLU A 63 4.04 18.48 -12.94
CA GLU A 63 4.09 19.93 -13.09
C GLU A 63 5.41 20.41 -13.72
N LEU A 64 6.55 19.88 -13.26
CA LEU A 64 7.86 20.20 -13.85
C LEU A 64 7.90 19.81 -15.35
N LEU A 65 7.33 18.65 -15.71
CA LEU A 65 7.30 18.17 -17.09
C LEU A 65 6.29 18.92 -17.98
N ALA A 66 5.23 19.47 -17.41
CA ALA A 66 4.28 20.31 -18.14
C ALA A 66 4.96 21.59 -18.66
N GLY A 67 6.03 22.04 -17.99
CA GLY A 67 6.83 23.19 -18.40
C GLY A 67 6.23 24.53 -17.94
N GLY A 68 6.76 25.62 -18.51
CA GLY A 68 6.31 26.98 -18.26
C GLY A 68 5.84 27.69 -19.54
N GLU A 69 5.71 29.01 -19.46
CA GLU A 69 5.33 29.86 -20.60
C GLU A 69 6.30 29.73 -21.79
N SER A 70 7.57 29.36 -21.52
CA SER A 70 8.61 29.12 -22.52
C SER A 70 8.67 27.68 -23.04
N GLY A 71 7.69 26.83 -22.67
CA GLY A 71 7.63 25.43 -23.07
C GLY A 71 8.28 24.46 -22.06
N PRO A 72 8.68 23.25 -22.50
CA PRO A 72 9.24 22.22 -21.62
C PRO A 72 10.55 22.67 -20.98
N VAL A 73 10.61 22.64 -19.64
CA VAL A 73 11.81 23.08 -18.91
C VAL A 73 12.81 21.95 -18.65
N ALA A 74 12.33 20.71 -18.57
CA ALA A 74 13.14 19.53 -18.35
C ALA A 74 12.70 18.40 -19.28
N ILE A 75 13.66 17.77 -19.95
CA ILE A 75 13.42 16.71 -20.93
C ILE A 75 14.10 15.42 -20.42
N PRO A 76 13.34 14.42 -19.94
CA PRO A 76 13.89 13.16 -19.46
C PRO A 76 14.88 12.54 -20.47
N GLY A 77 16.07 12.18 -20.00
CA GLY A 77 17.15 11.60 -20.81
C GLY A 77 17.93 12.59 -21.68
N LYS A 78 17.65 13.90 -21.59
CA LYS A 78 18.26 14.93 -22.44
C LYS A 78 18.54 16.22 -21.67
N ALA A 79 19.43 16.15 -20.68
CA ALA A 79 19.85 17.29 -19.88
C ALA A 79 20.37 18.46 -20.74
N GLY A 80 21.21 18.17 -21.73
CA GLY A 80 21.76 19.18 -22.64
C GLY A 80 20.75 19.85 -23.58
N LYS A 81 19.49 19.41 -23.58
CA LYS A 81 18.37 20.06 -24.30
C LYS A 81 17.30 20.62 -23.37
N SER A 82 17.53 20.56 -22.06
CA SER A 82 16.57 21.00 -21.06
C SER A 82 16.82 22.48 -20.74
N LEU A 83 15.81 23.33 -20.93
CA LEU A 83 15.90 24.77 -20.66
C LEU A 83 16.34 25.06 -19.22
N MET A 84 15.95 24.23 -18.24
CA MET A 84 16.41 24.34 -16.86
C MET A 84 17.94 24.35 -16.78
N ILE A 85 18.63 23.49 -17.51
CA ILE A 85 20.09 23.42 -17.50
C ILE A 85 20.70 24.63 -18.21
N GLU A 86 20.09 25.05 -19.32
CA GLU A 86 20.50 26.25 -20.06
C GLU A 86 20.44 27.51 -19.16
N LEU A 87 19.35 27.71 -18.43
CA LEU A 87 19.18 28.85 -17.52
C LEU A 87 20.12 28.77 -16.30
N LEU A 88 20.41 27.57 -15.78
CA LEU A 88 21.35 27.37 -14.67
C LEU A 88 22.81 27.65 -15.08
N GLU A 89 23.15 27.43 -16.35
CA GLU A 89 24.50 27.66 -16.91
C GLU A 89 24.63 29.01 -17.63
N SER A 90 23.54 29.77 -17.74
CA SER A 90 23.51 31.03 -18.48
C SER A 90 24.47 32.06 -17.90
N GLY A 91 25.22 32.72 -18.80
CA GLY A 91 26.04 33.88 -18.48
C GLY A 91 25.24 35.18 -18.39
N ASP A 92 24.01 35.19 -18.91
CA ASP A 92 23.12 36.36 -18.94
C ASP A 92 22.47 36.58 -17.56
N ASP A 93 22.69 37.76 -16.99
CA ASP A 93 22.22 38.15 -15.66
C ASP A 93 20.70 38.46 -15.60
N THR A 94 20.03 38.48 -16.74
CA THR A 94 18.57 38.66 -16.85
C THR A 94 17.81 37.35 -17.04
N GLU A 95 18.48 36.31 -17.55
CA GLU A 95 17.86 35.01 -17.85
C GLU A 95 18.29 33.89 -16.89
N TRP A 96 19.43 34.03 -16.20
CA TRP A 96 19.91 33.02 -15.28
C TRP A 96 18.95 32.71 -14.12
N MET A 97 19.02 31.47 -13.65
CA MET A 97 18.27 30.99 -12.49
C MET A 97 19.21 30.48 -11.39
N PRO A 98 18.89 30.72 -10.09
CA PRO A 98 17.84 31.61 -9.60
C PRO A 98 18.17 33.10 -9.85
N PRO A 99 17.17 33.98 -10.04
CA PRO A 99 17.38 35.40 -10.37
C PRO A 99 17.83 36.23 -9.16
N LYS A 100 17.75 35.65 -7.97
CA LYS A 100 18.20 36.22 -6.69
C LYS A 100 18.93 35.14 -5.92
N GLY A 101 20.01 35.50 -5.23
CA GLY A 101 20.81 34.57 -4.43
C GLY A 101 22.08 34.09 -5.14
N SER A 102 22.69 33.05 -4.59
CA SER A 102 23.94 32.48 -5.09
C SER A 102 23.71 31.56 -6.30
N ARG A 103 24.65 31.57 -7.25
CA ARG A 103 24.70 30.56 -8.32
C ARG A 103 24.88 29.17 -7.73
N LEU A 104 24.24 28.19 -8.38
CA LEU A 104 24.51 26.79 -8.08
C LEU A 104 25.97 26.48 -8.43
N PRO A 105 26.73 25.83 -7.54
CA PRO A 105 28.04 25.29 -7.87
C PRO A 105 27.98 24.33 -9.07
N ALA A 106 29.03 24.29 -9.88
CA ALA A 106 29.09 23.41 -11.05
C ALA A 106 28.86 21.92 -10.71
N LYS A 107 29.26 21.49 -9.51
CA LYS A 107 28.98 20.13 -9.01
C LYS A 107 27.48 19.85 -8.87
N ASP A 108 26.69 20.83 -8.45
CA ASP A 108 25.27 20.69 -8.16
C ASP A 108 24.48 20.75 -9.47
N ILE A 109 24.90 21.60 -10.41
CA ILE A 109 24.41 21.58 -11.80
C ILE A 109 24.70 20.21 -12.45
N ALA A 110 25.88 19.63 -12.23
CA ALA A 110 26.21 18.31 -12.74
C ALA A 110 25.31 17.21 -12.15
N THR A 111 24.96 17.30 -10.86
CA THR A 111 23.96 16.42 -10.23
C THR A 111 22.59 16.55 -10.92
N LEU A 112 22.10 17.77 -11.13
CA LEU A 112 20.82 18.01 -11.82
C LEU A 112 20.83 17.52 -13.28
N LYS A 113 21.94 17.73 -14.01
CA LYS A 113 22.11 17.18 -15.37
C LYS A 113 21.99 15.66 -15.36
N LYS A 114 22.75 15.00 -14.49
CA LYS A 114 22.75 13.55 -14.39
C LYS A 114 21.36 13.02 -14.02
N TRP A 115 20.67 13.66 -13.08
CA TRP A 115 19.30 13.32 -12.71
C TRP A 115 18.31 13.42 -13.89
N ILE A 116 18.43 14.46 -14.72
CA ILE A 116 17.63 14.57 -15.95
C ILE A 116 17.97 13.45 -16.93
N ASP A 117 19.25 13.18 -17.16
CA ASP A 117 19.73 12.14 -18.07
C ASP A 117 19.33 10.72 -17.60
N GLU A 118 19.21 10.51 -16.29
CA GLU A 118 18.67 9.29 -15.68
C GLU A 118 17.14 9.20 -15.73
N GLY A 119 16.46 10.18 -16.35
CA GLY A 119 15.03 10.13 -16.64
C GLY A 119 14.14 10.93 -15.69
N LEU A 120 14.71 11.84 -14.89
CA LEU A 120 13.99 12.63 -13.88
C LEU A 120 13.24 11.71 -12.90
N SER A 121 13.98 10.81 -12.25
CA SER A 121 13.41 9.97 -11.19
C SER A 121 12.82 10.84 -10.09
N TRP A 122 11.60 10.53 -9.63
CA TRP A 122 10.92 11.31 -8.60
C TRP A 122 10.27 10.37 -7.62
N GLU A 123 10.56 10.54 -6.33
CA GLU A 123 9.98 9.70 -5.30
C GLU A 123 8.47 9.88 -5.22
N VAL A 124 7.76 8.76 -5.28
CA VAL A 124 6.30 8.76 -5.41
C VAL A 124 5.65 9.34 -4.15
N GLY A 125 4.79 10.36 -4.34
CA GLY A 125 4.12 11.08 -3.25
C GLY A 125 4.95 12.21 -2.62
N VAL A 126 6.15 12.50 -3.12
CA VAL A 126 6.91 13.70 -2.72
C VAL A 126 6.42 14.89 -3.52
N THR A 127 6.20 16.02 -2.84
CA THR A 127 5.95 17.32 -3.47
C THR A 127 6.86 18.40 -2.86
N LEU A 128 7.34 19.34 -3.67
CA LEU A 128 8.24 20.42 -3.27
C LEU A 128 7.50 21.68 -2.77
N GLY A 129 6.18 21.58 -2.62
CA GLY A 129 5.32 22.59 -2.01
C GLY A 129 3.96 22.00 -1.64
N LYS A 130 2.98 22.86 -1.32
CA LYS A 130 1.61 22.41 -1.10
C LYS A 130 1.09 21.75 -2.38
N SER A 131 0.52 20.54 -2.26
CA SER A 131 -0.18 19.89 -3.38
C SER A 131 -1.16 20.88 -4.03
N SER A 132 -1.15 20.96 -5.36
CA SER A 132 -2.10 21.78 -6.12
C SER A 132 -3.50 21.16 -6.17
N TRP A 133 -3.65 19.91 -5.71
CA TRP A 133 -4.92 19.20 -5.63
C TRP A 133 -5.30 18.90 -4.18
N GLU A 134 -6.48 19.34 -3.76
CA GLU A 134 -7.11 18.98 -2.50
C GLU A 134 -8.36 18.13 -2.80
N PRO A 135 -8.50 16.94 -2.20
CA PRO A 135 -9.68 16.10 -2.41
C PRO A 135 -10.93 16.84 -1.93
N PRO A 136 -12.01 16.92 -2.73
CA PRO A 136 -13.27 17.48 -2.28
C PRO A 136 -13.76 16.75 -1.03
N LEU A 137 -14.07 17.51 0.03
CA LEU A 137 -14.51 16.91 1.30
C LEU A 137 -15.79 16.10 1.11
N LYS A 138 -16.77 16.67 0.41
CA LYS A 138 -18.06 16.02 0.16
C LYS A 138 -17.96 14.94 -0.93
N PRO A 139 -18.77 13.88 -0.84
CA PRO A 139 -18.91 12.92 -1.94
C PRO A 139 -19.42 13.62 -3.21
N ARG A 140 -18.87 13.23 -4.36
CA ARG A 140 -19.33 13.69 -5.67
C ARG A 140 -20.03 12.53 -6.38
N VAL A 141 -21.28 12.73 -6.78
CA VAL A 141 -22.03 11.73 -7.55
C VAL A 141 -21.53 11.72 -8.99
N VAL A 142 -21.06 10.57 -9.45
CA VAL A 142 -20.49 10.41 -10.80
C VAL A 142 -21.57 9.92 -11.75
N MET A 143 -21.77 10.65 -12.85
CA MET A 143 -22.63 10.21 -13.94
C MET A 143 -21.93 9.11 -14.75
N LEU A 144 -22.48 7.91 -14.75
CA LEU A 144 -21.86 6.77 -15.43
C LEU A 144 -21.83 6.95 -16.96
N PRO A 145 -20.67 6.83 -17.62
CA PRO A 145 -20.56 6.83 -19.08
C PRO A 145 -21.40 5.70 -19.69
N SER A 146 -21.89 5.83 -20.92
CA SER A 146 -22.67 4.76 -21.57
C SER A 146 -21.89 3.43 -21.64
N ALA A 147 -22.61 2.31 -21.55
CA ALA A 147 -21.99 1.00 -21.69
C ALA A 147 -21.41 0.81 -23.11
N GLN A 148 -20.21 0.26 -23.19
CA GLN A 148 -19.52 -0.06 -24.44
C GLN A 148 -19.23 -1.56 -24.48
N HIS A 149 -19.24 -2.17 -25.67
CA HIS A 149 -18.79 -3.56 -25.88
C HIS A 149 -19.42 -4.61 -24.92
N SER A 150 -20.72 -4.47 -24.60
CA SER A 150 -21.44 -5.34 -23.65
C SER A 150 -20.86 -5.36 -22.22
N ARG A 151 -20.09 -4.33 -21.85
CA ARG A 151 -19.53 -4.12 -20.50
C ARG A 151 -20.42 -3.13 -19.76
N SER A 152 -21.41 -3.66 -19.03
CA SER A 152 -22.40 -2.88 -18.28
C SER A 152 -21.98 -2.56 -16.84
N HIS A 153 -20.95 -3.23 -16.33
CA HIS A 153 -20.46 -3.02 -14.97
C HIS A 153 -19.94 -1.57 -14.81
N PRO A 154 -20.31 -0.83 -13.76
CA PRO A 154 -19.92 0.58 -13.61
C PRO A 154 -18.41 0.85 -13.65
N VAL A 155 -17.61 0.02 -12.96
CA VAL A 155 -16.14 0.07 -13.03
C VAL A 155 -15.63 -0.04 -14.47
N ASP A 156 -16.19 -0.97 -15.24
CA ASP A 156 -15.79 -1.18 -16.62
C ASP A 156 -16.20 0.01 -17.50
N ARG A 157 -17.40 0.57 -17.29
CA ARG A 157 -17.88 1.75 -18.04
C ARG A 157 -16.99 2.98 -17.85
N ILE A 158 -16.55 3.23 -16.62
CA ILE A 158 -15.65 4.36 -16.30
C ILE A 158 -14.27 4.13 -16.92
N LEU A 159 -13.70 2.94 -16.75
CA LEU A 159 -12.37 2.61 -17.27
C LEU A 159 -12.34 2.59 -18.80
N ASP A 160 -13.35 2.01 -19.45
CA ASP A 160 -13.42 1.96 -20.92
C ASP A 160 -13.50 3.38 -21.51
N ALA A 161 -14.24 4.29 -20.87
CA ALA A 161 -14.31 5.69 -21.29
C ALA A 161 -12.98 6.44 -21.12
N ASP A 162 -12.24 6.21 -20.03
CA ASP A 162 -10.91 6.78 -19.82
C ASP A 162 -9.88 6.22 -20.82
N LEU A 163 -9.90 4.92 -21.06
CA LEU A 163 -9.04 4.27 -22.06
C LEU A 163 -9.31 4.79 -23.47
N ALA A 164 -10.58 4.94 -23.85
CA ALA A 164 -10.96 5.48 -25.14
C ALA A 164 -10.45 6.92 -25.34
N LYS A 165 -10.57 7.79 -24.31
CA LYS A 165 -10.01 9.15 -24.33
C LYS A 165 -8.49 9.17 -24.55
N ARG A 166 -7.78 8.14 -24.08
CA ARG A 166 -6.32 7.99 -24.19
C ARG A 166 -5.89 7.16 -25.40
N GLY A 167 -6.81 6.79 -26.30
CA GLY A 167 -6.51 5.96 -27.47
C GLY A 167 -6.00 4.55 -27.11
N LYS A 168 -6.42 4.01 -25.96
CA LYS A 168 -6.08 2.68 -25.47
C LYS A 168 -7.30 1.76 -25.53
N SER A 169 -7.04 0.45 -25.57
CA SER A 169 -8.08 -0.58 -25.55
C SER A 169 -8.13 -1.27 -24.18
N PRO A 170 -9.32 -1.77 -23.76
CA PRO A 170 -9.43 -2.58 -22.55
C PRO A 170 -8.51 -3.81 -22.57
N PRO A 171 -7.94 -4.21 -21.42
CA PRO A 171 -7.08 -5.38 -21.34
C PRO A 171 -7.85 -6.68 -21.61
N GLN A 172 -7.14 -7.69 -22.13
CA GLN A 172 -7.72 -9.01 -22.39
C GLN A 172 -8.14 -9.71 -21.09
N ALA A 173 -9.14 -10.59 -21.19
CA ALA A 173 -9.59 -11.40 -20.06
C ALA A 173 -8.49 -12.39 -19.62
N THR A 174 -8.41 -12.65 -18.32
CA THR A 174 -7.57 -13.72 -17.77
C THR A 174 -8.22 -15.09 -17.95
N SER A 175 -7.41 -16.15 -17.98
CA SER A 175 -7.90 -17.53 -18.01
C SER A 175 -8.68 -17.88 -16.74
N ASP A 176 -9.53 -18.90 -16.79
CA ASP A 176 -10.27 -19.37 -15.60
C ASP A 176 -9.35 -19.83 -14.46
N SER A 177 -8.23 -20.49 -14.78
CA SER A 177 -7.23 -20.87 -13.79
C SER A 177 -6.54 -19.64 -13.18
N GLY A 178 -6.21 -18.62 -13.99
CA GLY A 178 -5.64 -17.37 -13.52
C GLY A 178 -6.63 -16.58 -12.65
N PHE A 179 -7.90 -16.55 -13.04
CA PHE A 179 -8.97 -15.93 -12.27
C PHE A 179 -9.17 -16.62 -10.93
N LEU A 180 -9.35 -17.94 -10.90
CA LEU A 180 -9.61 -18.67 -9.66
C LEU A 180 -8.44 -18.51 -8.69
N ARG A 181 -7.21 -18.64 -9.18
CA ARG A 181 -5.99 -18.44 -8.38
C ARG A 181 -5.94 -17.04 -7.76
N ARG A 182 -6.26 -16.00 -8.52
CA ARG A 182 -6.28 -14.62 -8.03
C ARG A 182 -7.37 -14.43 -7.00
N ALA A 183 -8.59 -14.88 -7.32
CA ALA A 183 -9.76 -14.74 -6.47
C ALA A 183 -9.55 -15.40 -5.10
N THR A 184 -9.06 -16.63 -5.04
CA THR A 184 -8.86 -17.33 -3.75
C THR A 184 -7.79 -16.66 -2.89
N LEU A 185 -6.68 -16.23 -3.49
CA LEU A 185 -5.63 -15.52 -2.77
C LEU A 185 -6.11 -14.18 -2.23
N ASP A 186 -6.85 -13.41 -3.02
CA ASP A 186 -7.31 -12.07 -2.66
C ASP A 186 -8.45 -12.10 -1.63
N THR A 187 -9.25 -13.18 -1.57
CA THR A 187 -10.39 -13.27 -0.65
C THR A 187 -10.04 -13.99 0.65
N ILE A 188 -9.32 -15.12 0.56
CA ILE A 188 -9.10 -16.04 1.69
C ILE A 188 -7.63 -16.42 1.87
N GLY A 189 -6.69 -15.81 1.13
CA GLY A 189 -5.26 -16.03 1.31
C GLY A 189 -4.71 -17.38 0.86
N LEU A 190 -5.57 -18.30 0.40
CA LEU A 190 -5.19 -19.68 0.09
C LEU A 190 -5.26 -19.99 -1.41
N LEU A 191 -4.51 -21.00 -1.83
CA LEU A 191 -4.62 -21.57 -3.17
C LEU A 191 -5.86 -22.46 -3.29
N PRO A 192 -6.52 -22.53 -4.45
CA PRO A 192 -7.53 -23.55 -4.67
C PRO A 192 -6.88 -24.93 -4.58
N SER A 193 -7.56 -25.89 -3.94
CA SER A 193 -7.11 -27.28 -4.03
C SER A 193 -7.18 -27.78 -5.48
N PRO A 194 -6.40 -28.81 -5.86
CA PRO A 194 -6.48 -29.39 -7.21
C PRO A 194 -7.90 -29.80 -7.61
N LYS A 195 -8.66 -30.38 -6.66
CA LYS A 195 -10.06 -30.77 -6.88
C LYS A 195 -10.98 -29.57 -7.14
N GLU A 196 -10.81 -28.47 -6.42
CA GLU A 196 -11.59 -27.25 -6.64
C GLU A 196 -11.25 -26.60 -7.98
N LEU A 197 -9.97 -26.59 -8.36
CA LEU A 197 -9.54 -26.11 -9.66
C LEU A 197 -10.16 -26.94 -10.79
N ASP A 198 -10.05 -28.27 -10.73
CA ASP A 198 -10.61 -29.17 -11.75
C ASP A 198 -12.13 -28.99 -11.88
N ALA A 199 -12.84 -28.91 -10.75
CA ALA A 199 -14.28 -28.66 -10.75
C ALA A 199 -14.65 -27.31 -11.38
N PHE A 200 -13.90 -26.25 -11.08
CA PHE A 200 -14.14 -24.92 -11.64
C PHE A 200 -13.83 -24.82 -13.14
N LEU A 201 -12.80 -25.54 -13.60
CA LEU A 201 -12.46 -25.62 -15.02
C LEU A 201 -13.49 -26.44 -15.81
N ALA A 202 -14.06 -27.48 -15.21
CA ALA A 202 -15.11 -28.29 -15.82
C ALA A 202 -16.50 -27.61 -15.81
N ASP A 203 -16.73 -26.63 -14.92
CA ASP A 203 -17.98 -25.90 -14.86
C ASP A 203 -18.16 -25.00 -16.11
N SER A 204 -19.23 -25.24 -16.87
CA SER A 204 -19.60 -24.48 -18.06
C SER A 204 -20.63 -23.38 -17.76
N ASN A 205 -21.02 -23.18 -16.51
CA ASN A 205 -21.98 -22.15 -16.13
C ASN A 205 -21.39 -20.75 -16.42
N PRO A 206 -22.11 -19.88 -17.17
CA PRO A 206 -21.62 -18.54 -17.49
C PRO A 206 -21.36 -17.66 -16.25
N ASP A 207 -22.04 -17.95 -15.14
CA ASP A 207 -21.94 -17.22 -13.87
C ASP A 207 -20.96 -17.87 -12.87
N LYS A 208 -20.20 -18.90 -13.26
CA LYS A 208 -19.32 -19.63 -12.34
C LYS A 208 -18.34 -18.72 -11.59
N ARG A 209 -17.86 -17.65 -12.22
CA ARG A 209 -16.97 -16.65 -11.61
C ARG A 209 -17.68 -15.87 -10.49
N THR A 210 -18.89 -15.39 -10.74
CA THR A 210 -19.71 -14.71 -9.73
C THR A 210 -20.05 -15.64 -8.57
N LYS A 211 -20.41 -16.90 -8.88
CA LYS A 211 -20.73 -17.92 -7.86
C LYS A 211 -19.54 -18.25 -6.97
N VAL A 212 -18.34 -18.42 -7.54
CA VAL A 212 -17.15 -18.70 -6.73
C VAL A 212 -16.73 -17.51 -5.88
N ILE A 213 -16.88 -16.27 -6.38
CA ILE A 213 -16.68 -15.04 -5.57
C ILE A 213 -17.61 -15.08 -4.35
N GLY A 214 -18.91 -15.34 -4.55
CA GLY A 214 -19.87 -15.46 -3.47
C GLY A 214 -19.50 -16.55 -2.45
N LYS A 215 -19.10 -17.74 -2.93
CA LYS A 215 -18.63 -18.84 -2.06
C LYS A 215 -17.41 -18.44 -1.23
N LEU A 216 -16.44 -17.77 -1.85
CA LEU A 216 -15.20 -17.36 -1.19
C LEU A 216 -15.45 -16.31 -0.11
N LEU A 217 -16.28 -15.30 -0.38
CA LEU A 217 -16.63 -14.26 0.58
C LEU A 217 -17.60 -14.74 1.68
N ALA A 218 -18.34 -15.82 1.42
CA ALA A 218 -19.15 -16.51 2.43
C ALA A 218 -18.31 -17.40 3.36
N ASN A 219 -17.05 -17.73 3.01
CA ASN A 219 -16.12 -18.40 3.91
C ASN A 219 -15.62 -17.40 4.97
N ASP A 220 -16.41 -17.19 6.01
CA ASP A 220 -16.20 -16.20 7.05
C ASP A 220 -14.88 -16.40 7.81
N VAL A 221 -14.51 -17.65 8.11
CA VAL A 221 -13.24 -17.98 8.77
C VAL A 221 -12.05 -17.69 7.85
N GLY A 222 -12.05 -18.22 6.62
CA GLY A 222 -10.94 -17.99 5.68
C GLY A 222 -10.79 -16.52 5.30
N TYR A 223 -11.89 -15.80 5.16
CA TYR A 223 -11.89 -14.35 4.95
C TYR A 223 -11.30 -13.61 6.15
N ALA A 224 -11.77 -13.90 7.37
CA ALA A 224 -11.29 -13.23 8.56
C ALA A 224 -9.80 -13.52 8.81
N ASP A 225 -9.35 -14.77 8.69
CA ASP A 225 -7.94 -15.14 8.83
C ASP A 225 -7.05 -14.40 7.82
N HIS A 226 -7.47 -14.30 6.55
CA HIS A 226 -6.70 -13.58 5.53
C HIS A 226 -6.63 -12.06 5.79
N TRP A 227 -7.77 -11.42 6.02
CA TRP A 227 -7.84 -9.97 6.15
C TRP A 227 -7.33 -9.47 7.50
N LEU A 228 -7.30 -10.32 8.54
CA LEU A 228 -6.78 -9.96 9.86
C LEU A 228 -5.36 -9.39 9.79
N THR A 229 -4.47 -9.99 9.00
CA THR A 229 -3.09 -9.52 8.85
C THR A 229 -3.03 -8.11 8.25
N ALA A 230 -3.79 -7.87 7.17
CA ALA A 230 -3.81 -6.57 6.50
C ALA A 230 -4.34 -5.46 7.44
N TRP A 231 -5.37 -5.77 8.24
CA TRP A 231 -5.91 -4.81 9.21
C TRP A 231 -5.01 -4.63 10.43
N ASN A 232 -4.34 -5.69 10.90
CA ASN A 232 -3.37 -5.58 12.00
C ASN A 232 -2.23 -4.62 11.66
N ASP A 233 -1.68 -4.73 10.44
CA ASP A 233 -0.62 -3.84 9.97
C ASP A 233 -1.13 -2.39 9.87
N LEU A 234 -2.28 -2.20 9.22
CA LEU A 234 -2.88 -0.87 9.04
C LEU A 234 -3.22 -0.18 10.37
N LEU A 235 -3.81 -0.92 11.32
CA LEU A 235 -4.17 -0.41 12.65
C LEU A 235 -2.99 -0.42 13.63
N ARG A 236 -1.82 -0.93 13.20
CA ARG A 236 -0.63 -1.12 14.02
C ARG A 236 -0.94 -1.87 15.32
N ASN A 237 -1.79 -2.90 15.20
CA ASN A 237 -2.10 -3.87 16.27
C ASN A 237 -0.94 -4.87 16.38
N ASP A 238 0.12 -4.44 17.05
CA ASP A 238 1.32 -5.25 17.30
C ASP A 238 1.14 -6.13 18.54
N TYR A 239 1.89 -7.21 18.61
CA TYR A 239 1.96 -8.19 19.69
C TYR A 239 3.19 -7.96 20.60
N THR A 240 4.07 -7.01 20.24
CA THR A 240 5.33 -6.69 20.93
C THR A 240 5.61 -5.18 21.00
N GLY A 241 6.64 -4.75 21.75
CA GLY A 241 7.15 -3.36 21.75
C GLY A 241 6.75 -2.46 22.93
N THR A 242 7.23 -1.21 22.90
CA THR A 242 6.97 -0.16 23.91
C THR A 242 5.46 0.04 24.11
N GLY A 243 5.01 0.06 25.37
CA GLY A 243 3.59 0.11 25.74
C GLY A 243 2.99 -1.22 26.22
N PHE A 244 3.42 -2.37 25.68
CA PHE A 244 3.11 -3.69 26.28
C PHE A 244 3.93 -3.93 27.55
N ILE A 245 5.21 -3.52 27.53
CA ILE A 245 6.12 -3.56 28.69
C ILE A 245 5.60 -2.69 29.84
N THR A 246 4.89 -1.59 29.54
CA THR A 246 4.35 -0.67 30.54
C THR A 246 2.87 -0.93 30.88
N GLY A 247 2.27 -2.04 30.39
CA GLY A 247 0.87 -2.40 30.64
C GLY A 247 -0.19 -1.47 30.02
N GLY A 248 0.21 -0.55 29.13
CA GLY A 248 -0.67 0.46 28.52
C GLY A 248 -1.32 0.04 27.20
N ARG A 249 -0.97 -1.14 26.66
CA ARG A 249 -1.47 -1.68 25.39
C ARG A 249 -2.24 -2.97 25.60
N LYS A 250 -3.38 -3.09 24.90
CA LYS A 250 -4.16 -4.33 24.79
C LYS A 250 -4.38 -4.61 23.31
N GLN A 251 -4.21 -5.86 22.90
CA GLN A 251 -4.50 -6.27 21.53
C GLN A 251 -6.00 -6.17 21.26
N ILE A 252 -6.36 -5.82 20.03
CA ILE A 252 -7.74 -5.86 19.55
C ILE A 252 -8.03 -7.11 18.71
N THR A 253 -7.12 -8.09 18.66
CA THR A 253 -7.18 -9.25 17.75
C THR A 253 -8.52 -9.99 17.80
N ASN A 254 -9.06 -10.23 19.00
CA ASN A 254 -10.34 -10.93 19.16
C ASN A 254 -11.52 -10.12 18.62
N TRP A 255 -11.57 -8.82 18.95
CA TRP A 255 -12.57 -7.89 18.42
C TRP A 255 -12.44 -7.76 16.90
N LEU A 256 -11.23 -7.55 16.39
CA LEU A 256 -10.95 -7.36 14.97
C LEU A 256 -11.34 -8.60 14.15
N TYR A 257 -10.94 -9.78 14.62
CA TYR A 257 -11.32 -11.03 13.98
C TYR A 257 -12.84 -11.21 13.96
N SER A 258 -13.52 -10.94 15.08
CA SER A 258 -14.98 -11.00 15.17
C SER A 258 -15.64 -9.99 14.23
N ALA A 259 -15.18 -8.74 14.20
CA ALA A 259 -15.70 -7.69 13.32
C ALA A 259 -15.55 -8.07 11.83
N LEU A 260 -14.43 -8.67 11.43
CA LEU A 260 -14.23 -9.16 10.07
C LEU A 260 -15.13 -10.37 9.76
N ARG A 261 -15.24 -11.32 10.68
CA ARG A 261 -16.04 -12.55 10.53
C ARG A 261 -17.55 -12.27 10.49
N GLU A 262 -18.02 -11.31 11.29
CA GLU A 262 -19.40 -10.84 11.32
C GLU A 262 -19.72 -9.78 10.26
N ASN A 263 -18.72 -9.34 9.49
CA ASN A 263 -18.86 -8.31 8.47
C ASN A 263 -19.44 -7.01 9.03
N LEU A 264 -18.89 -6.55 10.17
CA LEU A 264 -19.27 -5.30 10.81
C LEU A 264 -19.16 -4.15 9.79
N PRO A 265 -20.24 -3.36 9.57
CA PRO A 265 -20.20 -2.21 8.67
C PRO A 265 -19.01 -1.30 8.98
N TYR A 266 -18.29 -0.85 7.96
CA TYR A 266 -17.00 -0.17 8.16
C TYR A 266 -17.13 1.16 8.92
N ASP A 267 -18.24 1.88 8.75
CA ASP A 267 -18.52 3.07 9.55
C ASP A 267 -18.66 2.73 11.04
N GLN A 268 -19.39 1.66 11.37
CA GLN A 268 -19.50 1.17 12.75
C GLN A 268 -18.18 0.63 13.29
N PHE A 269 -17.42 -0.11 12.47
CA PHE A 269 -16.07 -0.57 12.77
C PHE A 269 -15.16 0.59 13.19
N VAL A 270 -15.19 1.71 12.45
CA VAL A 270 -14.37 2.89 12.76
C VAL A 270 -14.90 3.65 13.96
N ARG A 271 -16.23 3.75 14.14
CA ARG A 271 -16.81 4.35 15.36
C ARG A 271 -16.40 3.59 16.62
N GLU A 272 -16.43 2.26 16.59
CA GLU A 272 -15.97 1.41 17.70
C GLU A 272 -14.46 1.45 17.92
N LEU A 273 -13.67 1.81 16.91
CA LEU A 273 -12.25 2.05 17.10
C LEU A 273 -11.99 3.43 17.73
N ILE A 274 -12.66 4.50 17.30
CA ILE A 274 -12.39 5.86 17.78
C ILE A 274 -13.04 6.14 19.14
N SER A 275 -14.28 5.67 19.35
CA SER A 275 -15.03 5.77 20.59
C SER A 275 -15.32 4.35 21.11
N PRO A 276 -14.30 3.68 21.68
CA PRO A 276 -14.38 2.26 21.93
C PRO A 276 -15.24 1.88 23.12
N THR A 277 -15.84 0.70 23.02
CA THR A 277 -16.47 -0.01 24.14
C THR A 277 -15.87 -1.41 24.24
N GLY A 278 -15.57 -1.87 25.45
CA GLY A 278 -15.05 -3.23 25.65
C GLY A 278 -13.70 -3.47 24.97
N GLU A 279 -13.63 -4.49 24.11
CA GLU A 279 -12.36 -5.01 23.57
C GLU A 279 -11.68 -4.11 22.53
N SER A 280 -12.43 -3.28 21.79
CA SER A 280 -11.85 -2.35 20.80
C SER A 280 -11.01 -1.24 21.42
N THR A 281 -11.15 -1.02 22.74
CA THR A 281 -10.39 -0.05 23.55
C THR A 281 -8.87 -0.19 23.39
N GLY A 282 -8.42 -1.41 23.08
CA GLY A 282 -7.01 -1.70 22.80
C GLY A 282 -6.42 -0.85 21.67
N PHE A 283 -7.22 -0.37 20.71
CA PHE A 283 -6.74 0.44 19.61
C PHE A 283 -6.27 1.82 20.06
N ILE A 284 -7.18 2.71 20.51
CA ILE A 284 -6.79 4.09 20.87
C ILE A 284 -5.84 4.10 22.07
N ASN A 285 -6.04 3.19 23.03
CA ASN A 285 -5.14 3.08 24.16
C ASN A 285 -3.78 2.52 23.75
N GLY A 286 -3.81 1.68 22.71
CA GLY A 286 -2.67 1.10 22.04
C GLY A 286 -1.80 2.11 21.32
N ILE A 287 -2.24 3.33 21.00
CA ILE A 287 -1.46 4.31 20.22
C ILE A 287 -0.36 4.95 21.08
N LYS A 288 0.68 4.17 21.40
CA LYS A 288 1.90 4.57 22.12
C LYS A 288 3.12 3.81 21.57
N TRP A 289 3.36 3.87 20.25
CA TRP A 289 4.35 2.98 19.61
C TRP A 289 5.76 3.35 19.95
N ARG A 290 6.06 4.64 20.00
CA ARG A 290 7.41 5.14 20.23
C ARG A 290 7.67 5.56 21.68
N GLY A 291 6.66 5.50 22.55
CA GLY A 291 6.70 6.21 23.83
C GLY A 291 6.74 7.73 23.61
N ASP A 292 6.98 8.50 24.68
CA ASP A 292 7.12 9.95 24.62
C ASP A 292 8.60 10.31 24.44
N VAL A 293 9.08 10.22 23.19
CA VAL A 293 10.51 10.46 22.86
C VAL A 293 10.82 11.94 22.76
N ASN A 294 9.87 12.71 22.23
CA ASN A 294 9.94 14.15 21.99
C ASN A 294 8.51 14.69 21.85
N ALA A 295 8.31 16.01 21.78
CA ALA A 295 6.96 16.61 21.81
C ALA A 295 6.07 16.17 20.62
N SER A 296 6.67 15.87 19.46
CA SER A 296 5.97 15.38 18.26
C SER A 296 5.58 13.90 18.31
N GLN A 297 6.06 13.17 19.31
CA GLN A 297 5.80 11.74 19.47
C GLN A 297 5.08 11.45 20.79
N THR A 298 4.44 12.45 21.42
CA THR A 298 3.59 12.17 22.58
C THR A 298 2.41 11.27 22.20
N ARG A 299 1.84 10.53 23.15
CA ARG A 299 0.65 9.68 22.90
C ARG A 299 -0.48 10.42 22.16
N ASN A 300 -0.78 11.65 22.58
CA ASN A 300 -1.86 12.45 21.98
C ASN A 300 -1.56 12.81 20.52
N ILE A 301 -0.31 13.14 20.21
CA ILE A 301 0.11 13.44 18.83
C ILE A 301 0.16 12.17 17.98
N GLN A 302 0.62 11.04 18.53
CA GLN A 302 0.56 9.74 17.85
C GLN A 302 -0.89 9.36 17.52
N PHE A 303 -1.86 9.67 18.39
CA PHE A 303 -3.29 9.49 18.12
C PHE A 303 -3.71 10.27 16.88
N ALA A 304 -3.43 11.58 16.82
CA ALA A 304 -3.78 12.43 15.68
C ALA A 304 -3.13 11.93 14.38
N GLN A 305 -1.84 11.59 14.41
CA GLN A 305 -1.13 11.02 13.26
C GLN A 305 -1.79 9.74 12.74
N ASN A 306 -2.26 8.87 13.65
CA ASN A 306 -2.77 7.57 13.25
C ASN A 306 -4.19 7.61 12.72
N VAL A 307 -5.13 8.22 13.45
CA VAL A 307 -6.53 8.23 13.01
C VAL A 307 -6.68 9.01 11.71
N SER A 308 -5.86 10.05 11.50
CA SER A 308 -5.83 10.82 10.27
C SER A 308 -5.20 10.03 9.10
N GLN A 309 -4.12 9.27 9.32
CA GLN A 309 -3.49 8.47 8.27
C GLN A 309 -4.35 7.27 7.86
N VAL A 310 -4.87 6.53 8.84
CA VAL A 310 -5.61 5.29 8.61
C VAL A 310 -6.95 5.57 7.94
N PHE A 311 -7.73 6.49 8.49
CA PHE A 311 -9.14 6.69 8.07
C PHE A 311 -9.33 7.81 7.05
N LEU A 312 -8.38 8.73 6.90
CA LEU A 312 -8.51 9.89 6.00
C LEU A 312 -7.38 10.00 4.97
N GLY A 313 -6.36 9.15 5.03
CA GLY A 313 -5.18 9.25 4.17
C GLY A 313 -4.45 10.59 4.34
N ILE A 314 -4.37 11.09 5.58
CA ILE A 314 -3.61 12.30 5.96
C ILE A 314 -2.34 11.90 6.66
N ASN A 315 -1.21 12.43 6.22
CA ASN A 315 0.04 12.25 6.95
C ASN A 315 0.36 13.47 7.83
N MET A 316 -0.01 13.43 9.11
CA MET A 316 0.31 14.51 10.06
C MET A 316 1.72 14.43 10.66
N LYS A 317 2.62 13.56 10.17
CA LYS A 317 3.95 13.40 10.78
C LYS A 317 4.80 14.67 10.64
N CYS A 318 4.77 15.35 9.50
CA CYS A 318 5.45 16.66 9.36
C CYS A 318 4.78 17.71 10.26
N ALA A 319 3.45 17.80 10.15
CA ALA A 319 2.59 18.69 10.92
C ALA A 319 2.75 18.54 12.44
N SER A 320 3.27 17.43 12.96
CA SER A 320 3.50 17.28 14.41
C SER A 320 4.71 18.02 14.99
N CYS A 321 5.61 18.55 14.15
CA CYS A 321 6.75 19.36 14.59
C CYS A 321 6.67 20.80 14.09
N HIS A 322 6.17 21.01 12.88
CA HIS A 322 6.05 22.29 12.21
C HIS A 322 4.98 22.18 11.13
N ASP A 323 4.51 23.29 10.54
CA ASP A 323 3.62 23.23 9.38
C ASP A 323 4.24 22.38 8.27
N SER A 324 3.43 21.50 7.67
CA SER A 324 3.92 20.59 6.65
C SER A 324 4.49 21.34 5.44
N PHE A 325 5.62 20.86 4.92
CA PHE A 325 6.25 21.41 3.71
C PHE A 325 5.73 20.75 2.43
N ILE A 326 5.01 19.64 2.55
CA ILE A 326 4.57 18.79 1.43
C ILE A 326 3.05 18.77 1.27
N ASP A 327 2.31 19.27 2.25
CA ASP A 327 0.85 19.38 2.17
C ASP A 327 0.36 20.57 3.01
N ARG A 328 -0.96 20.78 3.06
CA ARG A 328 -1.53 21.98 3.69
C ARG A 328 -1.59 21.93 5.22
N TRP A 329 -1.27 20.79 5.85
CA TRP A 329 -1.58 20.56 7.25
C TRP A 329 -0.67 21.38 8.16
N LYS A 330 -1.28 22.13 9.08
CA LYS A 330 -0.57 22.99 10.03
C LYS A 330 -0.26 22.28 11.33
N LEU A 331 0.73 22.82 12.05
CA LEU A 331 1.06 22.42 13.41
C LEU A 331 -0.16 22.46 14.33
N SER A 332 -0.91 23.56 14.26
CA SER A 332 -2.11 23.73 15.08
C SER A 332 -3.20 22.70 14.76
N GLU A 333 -3.39 22.28 13.50
CA GLU A 333 -4.39 21.27 13.15
C GLU A 333 -4.03 19.89 13.72
N ALA A 334 -2.75 19.51 13.69
CA ALA A 334 -2.29 18.26 14.29
C ALA A 334 -2.48 18.27 15.82
N TYR A 335 -2.12 19.38 16.48
CA TYR A 335 -2.27 19.55 17.92
C TYR A 335 -3.74 19.64 18.36
N ASN A 336 -4.60 20.29 17.58
CA ASN A 336 -6.02 20.40 17.87
C ASN A 336 -6.74 19.05 17.76
N LEU A 337 -6.40 18.25 16.74
CA LEU A 337 -6.91 16.88 16.63
C LEU A 337 -6.39 16.00 17.79
N ALA A 338 -5.13 16.16 18.17
CA ALA A 338 -4.54 15.48 19.34
C ALA A 338 -5.22 15.89 20.64
N ALA A 339 -5.60 17.16 20.77
CA ALA A 339 -6.27 17.69 21.94
C ALA A 339 -7.63 17.02 22.19
N ILE A 340 -8.35 16.56 21.15
CA ILE A 340 -9.59 15.75 21.28
C ILE A 340 -9.39 14.53 22.18
N TYR A 341 -8.22 13.88 22.08
CA TYR A 341 -7.90 12.70 22.87
C TYR A 341 -7.25 13.04 24.22
N ALA A 342 -6.66 14.24 24.36
CA ALA A 342 -5.93 14.65 25.56
C ALA A 342 -6.84 14.80 26.79
N GLU A 343 -6.34 14.37 27.95
CA GLU A 343 -7.02 14.55 29.26
C GLU A 343 -6.66 15.87 29.92
N THR A 344 -5.50 16.43 29.59
CA THR A 344 -5.01 17.72 30.06
C THR A 344 -4.77 18.66 28.88
N PRO A 345 -4.79 19.99 29.10
CA PRO A 345 -4.44 20.96 28.07
C PRO A 345 -3.08 20.65 27.43
N LEU A 346 -2.99 20.79 26.12
CA LEU A 346 -1.80 20.46 25.33
C LEU A 346 -1.19 21.74 24.75
N GLU A 347 0.06 22.06 25.09
CA GLU A 347 0.79 23.19 24.50
C GLU A 347 1.36 22.82 23.13
N LEU A 348 1.23 23.71 22.15
CA LEU A 348 1.87 23.56 20.85
C LEU A 348 3.39 23.63 21.01
N ASN A 349 4.09 22.65 20.46
CA ASN A 349 5.55 22.66 20.42
C ASN A 349 6.03 22.66 18.98
N ARG A 350 6.93 23.59 18.65
CA ARG A 350 7.65 23.58 17.37
C ARG A 350 8.90 22.72 17.53
N CYS A 351 8.85 21.50 16.99
CA CYS A 351 9.74 20.41 17.39
C CYS A 351 9.66 20.24 18.92
N ASP A 352 10.76 20.46 19.65
CA ASP A 352 10.80 20.37 21.12
C ASP A 352 10.76 21.73 21.82
N LYS A 353 10.40 22.80 21.11
CA LYS A 353 10.32 24.15 21.67
C LYS A 353 8.86 24.53 21.92
N PRO A 354 8.46 24.76 23.18
CA PRO A 354 7.13 25.28 23.49
C PRO A 354 6.88 26.63 22.81
N THR A 355 5.66 26.85 22.34
CA THR A 355 5.29 28.08 21.64
C THR A 355 4.57 29.09 22.54
N GLY A 356 4.11 28.68 23.73
CA GLY A 356 3.20 29.45 24.58
C GLY A 356 1.73 29.39 24.15
N GLU A 357 1.42 28.76 23.01
CA GLU A 357 0.05 28.62 22.51
C GLU A 357 -0.54 27.26 22.93
N MET A 358 -1.78 27.27 23.41
CA MET A 358 -2.49 26.04 23.80
C MET A 358 -3.36 25.52 22.66
N ALA A 359 -3.34 24.20 22.45
CA ALA A 359 -4.23 23.52 21.53
C ALA A 359 -5.68 23.57 22.02
N THR A 360 -6.62 23.65 21.09
CA THR A 360 -8.04 23.52 21.36
C THR A 360 -8.54 22.22 20.73
N PRO A 361 -9.27 21.35 21.44
CA PRO A 361 -9.89 20.18 20.82
C PRO A 361 -10.76 20.62 19.64
N LYS A 362 -10.35 20.23 18.43
CA LYS A 362 -11.01 20.70 17.20
C LYS A 362 -10.91 19.67 16.09
N TRP A 363 -12.01 19.48 15.37
CA TRP A 363 -12.03 18.74 14.14
C TRP A 363 -11.39 19.52 12.99
N ILE A 364 -10.76 18.79 12.08
CA ILE A 364 -9.97 19.35 10.98
C ILE A 364 -10.79 19.74 9.74
N PHE A 365 -12.10 19.46 9.74
CA PHE A 365 -13.04 19.84 8.69
C PHE A 365 -14.30 20.48 9.29
N PRO A 366 -14.24 21.78 9.65
CA PRO A 366 -15.34 22.47 10.33
C PRO A 366 -16.64 22.50 9.51
N GLU A 367 -16.57 22.26 8.19
CA GLU A 367 -17.73 22.17 7.29
C GLU A 367 -18.69 21.03 7.63
N LEU A 368 -18.23 20.01 8.38
CA LEU A 368 -19.06 18.88 8.83
C LEU A 368 -19.55 19.02 10.27
N GLY A 369 -19.21 20.13 10.92
CA GLY A 369 -19.36 20.33 12.35
C GLY A 369 -18.02 20.22 13.09
N ASP A 370 -18.10 20.27 14.41
CA ASP A 370 -16.94 20.26 15.29
C ASP A 370 -17.25 19.51 16.60
N VAL A 371 -16.21 19.24 17.37
CA VAL A 371 -16.35 18.73 18.74
C VAL A 371 -16.59 19.88 19.72
N ASP A 372 -17.24 19.59 20.84
CA ASP A 372 -17.30 20.51 21.97
C ASP A 372 -15.95 20.47 22.72
N PRO A 373 -15.17 21.57 22.71
CA PRO A 373 -13.85 21.58 23.33
C PRO A 373 -13.88 21.42 24.86
N ASP A 374 -14.99 21.77 25.50
CA ASP A 374 -15.16 21.73 26.96
C ASP A 374 -15.73 20.38 27.45
N ALA A 375 -16.17 19.52 26.52
CA ALA A 375 -16.73 18.23 26.87
C ALA A 375 -15.67 17.24 27.40
N PRO A 376 -16.08 16.26 28.25
CA PRO A 376 -15.20 15.18 28.66
C PRO A 376 -14.62 14.42 27.46
N LYS A 377 -13.39 13.90 27.60
CA LYS A 377 -12.68 13.13 26.55
C LYS A 377 -13.56 12.06 25.89
N THR A 378 -14.36 11.33 26.67
CA THR A 378 -15.24 10.27 26.15
C THR A 378 -16.30 10.82 25.19
N GLU A 379 -16.87 11.98 25.49
CA GLU A 379 -17.87 12.62 24.62
C GLU A 379 -17.19 13.24 23.39
N ARG A 380 -16.02 13.87 23.56
CA ARG A 380 -15.22 14.38 22.43
C ARG A 380 -14.82 13.28 21.44
N LEU A 381 -14.45 12.09 21.92
CA LEU A 381 -14.17 10.94 21.06
C LEU A 381 -15.42 10.39 20.36
N LYS A 382 -16.58 10.41 21.02
CA LYS A 382 -17.86 10.03 20.41
C LYS A 382 -18.26 11.01 19.30
N GLN A 383 -18.11 12.31 19.53
CA GLN A 383 -18.31 13.36 18.52
C GLN A 383 -17.33 13.18 17.35
N LEU A 384 -16.04 12.96 17.62
CA LEU A 384 -15.03 12.66 16.60
C LEU A 384 -15.38 11.42 15.78
N ALA A 385 -15.84 10.34 16.42
CA ALA A 385 -16.28 9.13 15.72
C ALA A 385 -17.45 9.42 14.76
N GLY A 386 -18.40 10.26 15.19
CA GLY A 386 -19.49 10.75 14.34
C GLY A 386 -19.00 11.59 13.15
N LEU A 387 -18.09 12.53 13.38
CA LEU A 387 -17.51 13.40 12.35
C LEU A 387 -16.65 12.61 11.34
N MET A 388 -15.86 11.65 11.83
CA MET A 388 -15.04 10.77 11.01
C MET A 388 -15.89 9.98 10.02
N THR A 389 -17.04 9.48 10.49
CA THR A 389 -17.94 8.62 9.72
C THR A 389 -19.17 9.35 9.18
N HIS A 390 -19.11 10.69 9.16
CA HIS A 390 -20.21 11.52 8.67
C HIS A 390 -20.49 11.20 7.19
N PRO A 391 -21.76 11.11 6.74
CA PRO A 391 -22.08 10.77 5.35
C PRO A 391 -21.49 11.74 4.31
N GLU A 392 -21.34 13.01 4.68
CA GLU A 392 -20.67 14.01 3.84
C GLU A 392 -19.14 14.02 3.97
N ASN A 393 -18.54 13.17 4.80
CA ASN A 393 -17.09 12.97 4.81
C ASN A 393 -16.69 11.99 3.70
N GLY A 394 -16.68 12.46 2.46
CA GLY A 394 -16.26 11.65 1.31
C GLY A 394 -14.79 11.21 1.38
N ARG A 395 -13.95 11.88 2.17
CA ARG A 395 -12.56 11.46 2.36
C ARG A 395 -12.44 10.11 3.08
N PHE A 396 -13.35 9.85 4.02
CA PHE A 396 -13.43 8.59 4.74
C PHE A 396 -13.63 7.40 3.80
N THR A 397 -14.65 7.48 2.93
CA THR A 397 -14.97 6.40 1.98
C THR A 397 -13.92 6.28 0.87
N ARG A 398 -13.42 7.39 0.31
CA ARG A 398 -12.32 7.38 -0.67
C ARG A 398 -11.07 6.66 -0.16
N THR A 399 -10.74 6.86 1.11
CA THR A 399 -9.55 6.25 1.71
C THR A 399 -9.65 4.73 1.76
N VAL A 400 -10.76 4.18 2.27
CA VAL A 400 -10.89 2.73 2.40
C VAL A 400 -11.05 2.06 1.04
N VAL A 401 -11.85 2.62 0.12
CA VAL A 401 -12.02 2.01 -1.22
C VAL A 401 -10.73 2.04 -2.02
N ASN A 402 -9.90 3.08 -1.87
CA ASN A 402 -8.59 3.17 -2.51
C ASN A 402 -7.63 2.09 -1.98
N ARG A 403 -7.62 1.84 -0.66
CA ARG A 403 -6.82 0.77 -0.04
C ARG A 403 -7.27 -0.61 -0.51
N LEU A 404 -8.57 -0.87 -0.50
CA LEU A 404 -9.12 -2.15 -0.97
C LEU A 404 -8.86 -2.36 -2.47
N TRP A 405 -9.01 -1.30 -3.27
CA TRP A 405 -8.65 -1.31 -4.68
C TRP A 405 -7.17 -1.64 -4.88
N GLU A 406 -6.25 -1.02 -4.12
CA GLU A 406 -4.83 -1.35 -4.17
C GLU A 406 -4.57 -2.82 -3.82
N LYS A 407 -5.22 -3.36 -2.80
CA LYS A 407 -5.11 -4.78 -2.44
C LYS A 407 -5.58 -5.70 -3.55
N LEU A 408 -6.63 -5.35 -4.29
CA LEU A 408 -7.15 -6.20 -5.39
C LEU A 408 -6.40 -6.00 -6.70
N MET A 409 -6.01 -4.76 -7.02
CA MET A 409 -5.53 -4.35 -8.34
C MET A 409 -4.02 -4.07 -8.39
N GLY A 410 -3.33 -4.08 -7.26
CA GLY A 410 -1.88 -3.90 -7.14
C GLY A 410 -1.39 -2.44 -7.19
N ARG A 411 -2.28 -1.47 -7.43
CA ARG A 411 -2.02 -0.03 -7.30
C ARG A 411 -3.31 0.70 -6.97
N GLY A 412 -3.23 1.62 -6.00
CA GLY A 412 -4.34 2.50 -5.64
C GLY A 412 -4.76 3.43 -6.79
N ILE A 413 -6.02 3.88 -6.76
CA ILE A 413 -6.50 4.97 -7.60
C ILE A 413 -5.77 6.27 -7.25
N VAL A 414 -5.54 6.48 -5.96
CA VAL A 414 -4.58 7.42 -5.40
C VAL A 414 -3.38 6.65 -4.88
N HIS A 415 -2.17 7.10 -5.21
CA HIS A 415 -0.95 6.43 -4.79
C HIS A 415 0.15 7.47 -4.48
N PRO A 416 0.78 7.44 -3.29
CA PRO A 416 0.66 6.41 -2.24
C PRO A 416 -0.72 6.35 -1.56
N VAL A 417 -1.13 5.16 -1.10
CA VAL A 417 -2.48 4.94 -0.52
C VAL A 417 -2.74 5.71 0.78
N ASP A 418 -1.67 6.14 1.45
CA ASP A 418 -1.71 6.92 2.69
C ASP A 418 -1.69 8.44 2.45
N ALA A 419 -1.65 8.88 1.19
CA ALA A 419 -1.50 10.27 0.80
C ALA A 419 -2.68 10.70 -0.08
N MET A 420 -3.87 10.81 0.51
CA MET A 420 -5.11 11.16 -0.20
C MET A 420 -5.13 12.62 -0.71
N HIS A 421 -4.03 13.37 -0.58
CA HIS A 421 -3.80 14.66 -1.23
C HIS A 421 -3.07 14.51 -2.59
N THR A 422 -2.70 13.30 -2.97
CA THR A 422 -2.18 13.00 -4.31
C THR A 422 -3.35 12.84 -5.27
N GLN A 423 -3.27 13.49 -6.43
CA GLN A 423 -4.34 13.43 -7.42
C GLN A 423 -4.57 11.98 -7.90
N PRO A 424 -5.83 11.51 -7.94
CA PRO A 424 -6.15 10.19 -8.48
C PRO A 424 -5.86 10.14 -9.98
N TRP A 425 -5.37 9.01 -10.48
CA TRP A 425 -5.24 8.81 -11.94
C TRP A 425 -6.60 8.69 -12.65
N ASN A 426 -7.68 8.42 -11.89
CA ASN A 426 -9.06 8.49 -12.34
C ASN A 426 -10.00 8.88 -11.19
N GLU A 427 -10.36 10.16 -11.13
CA GLU A 427 -11.20 10.73 -10.07
C GLU A 427 -12.65 10.20 -10.11
N ASP A 428 -13.22 10.03 -11.31
CA ASP A 428 -14.57 9.47 -11.48
C ASP A 428 -14.68 8.05 -10.93
N LEU A 429 -13.66 7.22 -11.12
CA LEU A 429 -13.64 5.88 -10.56
C LEU A 429 -13.57 5.92 -9.02
N LEU A 430 -12.70 6.75 -8.45
CA LEU A 430 -12.55 6.89 -7.01
C LEU A 430 -13.86 7.32 -6.36
N ASP A 431 -14.48 8.38 -6.90
CA ASP A 431 -15.71 8.95 -6.36
C ASP A 431 -16.90 8.00 -6.52
N TYR A 432 -17.03 7.34 -7.67
CA TYR A 432 -18.08 6.36 -7.88
C TYR A 432 -17.98 5.20 -6.88
N LEU A 433 -16.78 4.64 -6.69
CA LEU A 433 -16.56 3.56 -5.74
C LEU A 433 -16.83 4.00 -4.29
N ALA A 434 -16.42 5.22 -3.93
CA ALA A 434 -16.61 5.77 -2.60
C ALA A 434 -18.10 6.01 -2.26
N VAL A 435 -18.87 6.53 -3.21
CA VAL A 435 -20.33 6.73 -3.06
C VAL A 435 -21.04 5.38 -3.01
N GLN A 436 -20.76 4.49 -3.97
CA GLN A 436 -21.37 3.16 -4.02
C GLN A 436 -21.13 2.39 -2.72
N PHE A 437 -19.93 2.46 -2.16
CA PHE A 437 -19.59 1.81 -0.88
C PHE A 437 -20.43 2.34 0.30
N ALA A 438 -20.66 3.66 0.37
CA ALA A 438 -21.49 4.25 1.41
C ALA A 438 -22.97 3.87 1.24
N GLU A 439 -23.50 3.90 0.00
CA GLU A 439 -24.87 3.49 -0.33
C GLU A 439 -25.12 2.00 -0.04
N ASP A 440 -24.09 1.18 -0.18
CA ASP A 440 -24.09 -0.23 0.12
C ASP A 440 -23.96 -0.55 1.62
N GLY A 441 -24.08 0.46 2.49
CA GLY A 441 -24.06 0.28 3.93
C GLY A 441 -22.67 0.00 4.50
N TYR A 442 -21.62 0.48 3.83
CA TYR A 442 -20.22 0.32 4.26
C TYR A 442 -19.77 -1.15 4.37
N ASP A 443 -20.36 -2.05 3.58
CA ASP A 443 -20.07 -3.48 3.57
C ASP A 443 -18.79 -3.80 2.77
N LEU A 444 -17.73 -4.19 3.48
CA LEU A 444 -16.42 -4.50 2.90
C LEU A 444 -16.47 -5.70 1.93
N ARG A 445 -17.22 -6.75 2.27
CA ARG A 445 -17.32 -7.96 1.43
C ARG A 445 -18.11 -7.65 0.16
N LYS A 446 -19.19 -6.87 0.26
CA LYS A 446 -19.97 -6.42 -0.90
C LYS A 446 -19.13 -5.56 -1.84
N PHE A 447 -18.30 -4.66 -1.30
CA PHE A 447 -17.35 -3.89 -2.10
C PHE A 447 -16.33 -4.78 -2.82
N ILE A 448 -15.71 -5.72 -2.10
CA ILE A 448 -14.75 -6.67 -2.70
C ILE A 448 -15.43 -7.47 -3.82
N ALA A 449 -16.63 -7.99 -3.58
CA ALA A 449 -17.41 -8.70 -4.60
C ALA A 449 -17.67 -7.82 -5.83
N PHE A 450 -18.08 -6.56 -5.62
CA PHE A 450 -18.35 -5.59 -6.68
C PHE A 450 -17.13 -5.32 -7.55
N VAL A 451 -15.94 -5.17 -6.95
CA VAL A 451 -14.71 -5.01 -7.75
C VAL A 451 -14.38 -6.31 -8.48
N MET A 452 -14.50 -7.47 -7.83
CA MET A 452 -14.12 -8.77 -8.41
C MET A 452 -15.03 -9.23 -9.56
N THR A 453 -16.30 -8.81 -9.60
CA THR A 453 -17.23 -9.11 -10.70
C THR A 453 -16.99 -8.24 -11.93
N SER A 454 -16.23 -7.14 -11.81
CA SER A 454 -15.83 -6.33 -12.95
C SER A 454 -14.92 -7.10 -13.92
N LYS A 455 -15.03 -6.80 -15.21
CA LYS A 455 -14.10 -7.34 -16.21
C LYS A 455 -12.69 -6.75 -16.04
N ALA A 456 -12.56 -5.57 -15.46
CA ALA A 456 -11.29 -4.96 -15.07
C ALA A 456 -10.51 -5.86 -14.11
N TYR A 457 -11.12 -6.29 -12.99
CA TYR A 457 -10.49 -7.24 -12.07
C TYR A 457 -10.25 -8.59 -12.74
N GLN A 458 -11.11 -9.02 -13.67
CA GLN A 458 -10.98 -10.30 -14.38
C GLN A 458 -10.07 -10.24 -15.63
N SER A 459 -9.32 -9.17 -15.81
CA SER A 459 -8.37 -9.02 -16.91
C SER A 459 -6.98 -9.58 -16.58
N GLN A 460 -6.16 -9.75 -17.60
CA GLN A 460 -4.78 -10.19 -17.47
C GLN A 460 -3.99 -9.21 -16.58
N SER A 461 -3.09 -9.76 -15.77
CA SER A 461 -2.22 -8.92 -14.95
C SER A 461 -1.07 -8.35 -15.78
N VAL A 462 -0.68 -7.12 -15.46
CA VAL A 462 0.51 -6.47 -16.01
C VAL A 462 1.69 -6.71 -15.08
N ILE A 463 2.82 -7.16 -15.63
CA ILE A 463 4.09 -7.25 -14.90
C ILE A 463 4.87 -5.97 -15.18
N LEU A 464 5.06 -5.16 -14.15
CA LEU A 464 5.80 -3.93 -14.26
C LEU A 464 7.29 -4.16 -13.98
N LYS A 465 8.15 -3.52 -14.76
CA LYS A 465 9.60 -3.46 -14.50
C LYS A 465 9.95 -2.40 -13.45
N GLU A 466 9.17 -1.32 -13.42
CA GLU A 466 9.35 -0.16 -12.55
C GLU A 466 8.00 0.30 -12.01
N GLN A 467 7.99 1.01 -10.88
CA GLN A 467 6.76 1.56 -10.31
C GLN A 467 6.20 2.65 -11.22
N PRO A 468 4.89 2.69 -11.49
CA PRO A 468 4.33 3.71 -12.35
C PRO A 468 4.37 5.09 -11.67
N GLY A 469 4.73 6.09 -12.46
CA GLY A 469 4.69 7.50 -12.05
C GLY A 469 3.28 8.08 -11.99
N GLU A 470 3.21 9.41 -11.99
CA GLU A 470 1.95 10.18 -11.93
C GLU A 470 1.12 10.07 -13.22
N ASP A 471 1.76 9.78 -14.36
CA ASP A 471 1.15 9.58 -15.68
C ASP A 471 0.57 8.17 -15.88
N TYR A 472 0.23 7.48 -14.78
CA TYR A 472 -0.29 6.12 -14.82
C TYR A 472 -1.58 6.02 -15.64
N VAL A 473 -1.57 5.09 -16.60
CA VAL A 473 -2.75 4.67 -17.35
C VAL A 473 -3.05 3.23 -16.98
N TYR A 474 -4.29 2.96 -16.58
CA TYR A 474 -4.72 1.62 -16.23
C TYR A 474 -4.52 0.65 -17.42
N ALA A 475 -3.84 -0.46 -17.19
CA ALA A 475 -3.59 -1.48 -18.23
C ALA A 475 -4.00 -2.89 -17.79
N GLY A 476 -4.69 -3.00 -16.65
CA GLY A 476 -5.00 -4.26 -15.97
C GLY A 476 -4.48 -4.26 -14.53
N PRO A 477 -4.86 -5.26 -13.71
CA PRO A 477 -4.31 -5.44 -12.37
C PRO A 477 -2.79 -5.63 -12.43
N ILE A 478 -2.04 -5.00 -11.53
CA ILE A 478 -0.59 -5.20 -11.46
C ILE A 478 -0.29 -6.52 -10.75
N ALA A 479 0.67 -7.28 -11.27
CA ALA A 479 1.13 -8.51 -10.65
C ALA A 479 1.73 -8.21 -9.26
N LYS A 480 1.14 -8.83 -8.23
CA LYS A 480 1.59 -8.70 -6.83
C LYS A 480 2.47 -9.89 -6.46
N ARG A 481 3.42 -9.67 -5.56
CA ARG A 481 4.06 -10.77 -4.82
C ARG A 481 3.03 -11.35 -3.86
N MET A 482 3.07 -12.67 -3.64
CA MET A 482 2.34 -13.28 -2.53
C MET A 482 2.86 -12.70 -1.22
N THR A 483 1.97 -12.49 -0.25
CA THR A 483 2.41 -12.11 1.11
C THR A 483 3.19 -13.27 1.74
N ALA A 484 3.90 -12.99 2.84
CA ALA A 484 4.65 -14.02 3.55
C ALA A 484 3.73 -15.14 4.04
N GLU A 485 2.54 -14.78 4.54
CA GLU A 485 1.50 -15.69 5.00
C GLU A 485 0.99 -16.55 3.84
N GLN A 486 0.59 -15.94 2.72
CA GLN A 486 0.12 -16.68 1.55
C GLN A 486 1.17 -17.67 1.03
N LEU A 487 2.45 -17.28 1.03
CA LEU A 487 3.56 -18.14 0.62
C LEU A 487 3.72 -19.33 1.58
N LEU A 488 3.77 -19.06 2.88
CA LEU A 488 3.93 -20.07 3.92
C LEU A 488 2.74 -21.05 3.94
N ASP A 489 1.52 -20.53 3.89
CA ASP A 489 0.29 -21.32 3.83
C ASP A 489 0.23 -22.19 2.59
N SER A 490 0.71 -21.69 1.45
CA SER A 490 0.80 -22.49 0.22
C SER A 490 1.80 -23.64 0.35
N VAL A 491 2.93 -23.43 1.02
CA VAL A 491 3.89 -24.50 1.31
C VAL A 491 3.25 -25.52 2.24
N TRP A 492 2.62 -25.07 3.33
CA TRP A 492 1.94 -25.95 4.29
C TRP A 492 0.81 -26.75 3.66
N GLN A 493 0.00 -26.16 2.79
CA GLN A 493 -1.08 -26.84 2.07
C GLN A 493 -0.55 -27.98 1.19
N ILE A 494 0.64 -27.81 0.61
CA ILE A 494 1.29 -28.83 -0.24
C ILE A 494 1.96 -29.92 0.61
N THR A 495 2.61 -29.55 1.71
CA THR A 495 3.42 -30.49 2.51
C THR A 495 2.63 -31.17 3.62
N GLY A 496 1.46 -30.64 3.99
CA GLY A 496 0.72 -31.04 5.19
C GLY A 496 1.46 -30.69 6.49
N ALA A 497 2.40 -29.75 6.44
CA ALA A 497 3.24 -29.37 7.58
C ALA A 497 2.68 -28.17 8.37
N ASN A 498 1.39 -27.84 8.19
CA ASN A 498 0.76 -26.77 8.95
C ASN A 498 0.79 -27.11 10.45
N PRO A 499 1.01 -26.10 11.32
CA PRO A 499 0.87 -26.28 12.76
C PRO A 499 -0.53 -26.81 13.11
N ALA A 500 -0.59 -27.76 14.05
CA ALA A 500 -1.86 -28.31 14.52
C ALA A 500 -2.69 -27.29 15.32
N ASN A 501 -2.02 -26.33 15.96
CA ASN A 501 -2.65 -25.30 16.77
C ASN A 501 -2.32 -23.92 16.19
N PRO A 502 -3.33 -23.10 15.82
CA PRO A 502 -3.08 -21.72 15.46
C PRO A 502 -2.57 -20.93 16.67
N GLU A 503 -1.68 -19.98 16.39
CA GLU A 503 -1.10 -19.10 17.39
C GLU A 503 -2.15 -18.14 17.96
N ALA A 504 -2.88 -17.46 17.08
CA ALA A 504 -3.96 -16.55 17.45
C ALA A 504 -5.15 -17.29 18.10
N LYS A 505 -5.46 -16.93 19.35
CA LYS A 505 -6.56 -17.50 20.15
C LYS A 505 -7.89 -16.78 19.88
N VAL A 506 -8.39 -16.92 18.66
CA VAL A 506 -9.67 -16.38 18.19
C VAL A 506 -10.69 -17.50 17.95
N ASP A 507 -11.97 -17.18 17.99
CA ASP A 507 -13.04 -18.15 17.74
C ASP A 507 -13.18 -18.47 16.24
N ARG A 508 -12.73 -19.66 15.85
CA ARG A 508 -12.88 -20.21 14.49
C ARG A 508 -14.02 -21.22 14.37
N ALA A 509 -14.88 -21.36 15.38
CA ALA A 509 -16.02 -22.26 15.30
C ALA A 509 -16.91 -21.86 14.12
N ARG A 510 -17.31 -22.83 13.29
CA ARG A 510 -18.19 -22.57 12.15
C ARG A 510 -19.52 -21.99 12.65
N LYS A 511 -20.03 -20.94 11.99
CA LYS A 511 -21.41 -20.48 12.25
C LYS A 511 -22.38 -21.64 11.99
N PRO A 512 -23.45 -21.79 12.77
CA PRO A 512 -24.52 -22.72 12.40
C PRO A 512 -25.00 -22.34 11.00
N GLU A 513 -24.92 -23.27 10.04
CA GLU A 513 -25.51 -23.00 8.74
C GLU A 513 -27.03 -22.83 8.92
N PRO A 514 -27.68 -21.89 8.21
CA PRO A 514 -29.10 -21.99 7.99
C PRO A 514 -29.35 -23.39 7.42
N VAL A 515 -30.17 -24.20 8.08
CA VAL A 515 -30.40 -25.60 7.72
C VAL A 515 -30.92 -25.65 6.28
N ALA A 516 -30.03 -25.90 5.33
CA ALA A 516 -30.36 -26.27 3.97
C ALA A 516 -30.36 -27.80 3.93
N GLU A 517 -31.52 -28.39 3.64
CA GLU A 517 -31.65 -29.84 3.49
C GLU A 517 -30.68 -30.37 2.43
N ASN A 518 -29.96 -31.42 2.83
CA ASN A 518 -29.22 -32.35 1.98
C ASN A 518 -28.06 -31.80 1.14
N THR A 519 -26.89 -31.67 1.76
CA THR A 519 -25.63 -32.07 1.10
C THR A 519 -24.81 -32.97 2.01
N LYS A 520 -24.58 -34.22 1.57
CA LYS A 520 -23.63 -35.13 2.23
C LYS A 520 -22.24 -34.53 2.12
N ALA A 521 -21.61 -34.28 3.26
CA ALA A 521 -20.20 -33.92 3.33
C ALA A 521 -19.35 -35.03 2.68
N VAL A 522 -18.51 -34.65 1.73
CA VAL A 522 -17.49 -35.54 1.18
C VAL A 522 -16.28 -35.44 2.10
N GLU A 523 -16.09 -36.47 2.93
CA GLU A 523 -14.91 -36.65 3.76
C GLU A 523 -13.71 -36.89 2.84
N LEU A 524 -12.79 -35.93 2.77
CA LEU A 524 -11.53 -36.12 2.07
C LEU A 524 -10.64 -37.00 2.95
N GLN A 525 -10.29 -38.20 2.47
CA GLN A 525 -9.29 -39.00 3.14
C GLN A 525 -7.92 -38.32 3.04
N PRO A 526 -7.23 -38.05 4.16
CA PRO A 526 -5.91 -37.46 4.13
C PRO A 526 -4.93 -38.43 3.46
N PHE A 527 -4.32 -37.99 2.37
CA PHE A 527 -3.14 -38.64 1.81
C PHE A 527 -1.93 -38.22 2.65
N VAL A 528 -1.35 -39.19 3.36
CA VAL A 528 -0.15 -38.96 4.20
C VAL A 528 1.09 -39.00 3.32
N VAL A 529 1.69 -37.83 3.05
CA VAL A 529 3.06 -37.75 2.55
C VAL A 529 4.01 -37.88 3.75
N SER A 530 4.71 -39.01 3.86
CA SER A 530 5.84 -39.11 4.79
C SER A 530 7.07 -38.43 4.19
N ALA A 531 7.36 -37.20 4.63
CA ALA A 531 8.68 -36.62 4.44
C ALA A 531 9.65 -37.24 5.46
N LYS A 532 10.78 -37.77 5.00
CA LYS A 532 11.89 -38.22 5.85
C LYS A 532 13.11 -37.35 5.58
N TRP A 533 13.67 -36.78 6.64
CA TRP A 533 14.97 -36.12 6.61
C TRP A 533 16.06 -37.16 6.32
N ILE A 534 16.88 -36.92 5.30
CA ILE A 534 17.93 -37.84 4.83
C ILE A 534 19.32 -37.21 4.82
N TRP A 535 19.58 -36.18 5.63
CA TRP A 535 20.95 -35.69 5.79
C TRP A 535 21.79 -36.76 6.49
N HIS A 536 22.70 -37.33 5.71
CA HIS A 536 23.73 -38.25 6.15
C HIS A 536 24.76 -37.50 7.00
N GLN A 537 25.13 -38.07 8.15
CA GLN A 537 26.30 -37.65 8.93
C GLN A 537 27.61 -38.01 8.18
N GLY A 538 27.94 -37.26 7.12
CA GLY A 538 29.14 -37.49 6.31
C GLY A 538 29.80 -36.18 5.86
N ALA A 539 31.13 -36.23 5.67
CA ALA A 539 31.97 -35.07 5.34
C ALA A 539 31.58 -34.38 4.02
N THR A 540 31.68 -33.06 3.99
CA THR A 540 31.29 -32.17 2.88
C THR A 540 32.15 -32.37 1.62
N GLY A 541 31.54 -32.24 0.43
CA GLY A 541 32.26 -32.10 -0.84
C GLY A 541 32.22 -33.25 -1.85
N LYS A 542 31.32 -34.24 -1.73
CA LYS A 542 31.13 -35.27 -2.77
C LYS A 542 29.81 -35.11 -3.53
N LYS A 543 29.83 -35.43 -4.84
CA LYS A 543 28.62 -35.63 -5.65
C LYS A 543 27.93 -36.91 -5.19
N SER A 544 26.66 -36.80 -4.80
CA SER A 544 25.80 -37.93 -4.42
C SER A 544 24.71 -38.13 -5.46
N HIS A 545 24.44 -39.38 -5.82
CA HIS A 545 23.34 -39.73 -6.72
C HIS A 545 22.16 -40.26 -5.89
N LEU A 546 21.01 -39.57 -5.95
CA LEU A 546 19.76 -40.01 -5.35
C LEU A 546 18.97 -40.84 -6.36
N ARG A 547 18.63 -42.09 -5.99
CA ARG A 547 17.73 -42.95 -6.75
C ARG A 547 16.58 -43.39 -5.85
N LYS A 548 15.36 -43.12 -6.26
CA LYS A 548 14.14 -43.63 -5.63
C LYS A 548 13.20 -44.16 -6.70
N THR A 549 12.73 -45.39 -6.50
CA THR A 549 11.80 -46.06 -7.43
C THR A 549 10.38 -45.88 -6.91
N PHE A 550 9.45 -45.58 -7.82
CA PHE A 550 8.03 -45.49 -7.52
C PHE A 550 7.31 -46.48 -8.43
N GLU A 551 6.42 -47.27 -7.84
CA GLU A 551 5.50 -48.12 -8.59
C GLU A 551 4.16 -47.42 -8.71
N SER A 552 3.61 -47.39 -9.91
CA SER A 552 2.28 -46.83 -10.19
C SER A 552 1.47 -47.86 -10.96
N SER A 553 0.20 -47.99 -10.61
CA SER A 553 -0.75 -48.88 -11.29
C SER A 553 -1.13 -48.41 -12.71
N ALA A 554 -0.72 -47.20 -13.11
CA ALA A 554 -0.91 -46.66 -14.45
C ALA A 554 0.31 -45.85 -14.91
N LYS A 555 0.51 -45.75 -16.24
CA LYS A 555 1.61 -44.98 -16.83
C LYS A 555 1.34 -43.48 -16.70
N PRO A 556 2.18 -42.69 -16.00
CA PRO A 556 1.94 -41.26 -15.81
C PRO A 556 2.17 -40.48 -17.12
N ALA A 557 1.33 -39.48 -17.38
CA ALA A 557 1.44 -38.60 -18.54
C ALA A 557 2.59 -37.56 -18.42
N ALA A 558 3.02 -37.26 -17.19
CA ALA A 558 4.20 -36.45 -16.90
C ALA A 558 4.74 -36.78 -15.50
N ALA A 559 6.04 -36.61 -15.29
CA ALA A 559 6.68 -36.66 -13.98
C ALA A 559 7.48 -35.37 -13.76
N ARG A 560 7.32 -34.73 -12.60
CA ARG A 560 8.06 -33.52 -12.21
C ARG A 560 8.74 -33.77 -10.87
N LEU A 561 10.02 -33.43 -10.78
CA LEU A 561 10.82 -33.51 -9.57
C LEU A 561 11.18 -32.09 -9.14
N MET A 562 10.92 -31.75 -7.87
CA MET A 562 11.43 -30.52 -7.27
C MET A 562 12.46 -30.93 -6.21
N ALA A 563 13.69 -30.42 -6.36
CA ALA A 563 14.75 -30.54 -5.38
C ALA A 563 15.05 -29.13 -4.87
N THR A 564 14.98 -28.93 -3.56
CA THR A 564 15.32 -27.66 -2.90
C THR A 564 16.50 -27.91 -1.96
N CYS A 565 17.44 -26.97 -1.89
CA CYS A 565 18.57 -27.02 -0.96
C CYS A 565 18.21 -26.23 0.30
#